data_AF-A0AAD7HCU0-F1
#
_entry.id   AF-A0AAD7HCU0-F1
#
_cell.length_a   1.000
_cell.length_b   1.000
_cell.length_c   1.000
_cell.angle_alpha   90.00
_cell.angle_beta   90.00
_cell.angle_gamma   90.00
#
_symmetry.space_group_name_H-M   'P 1'
#
loop_
_entity.id
_entity.type
_entity.pdbx_description
1 polymer ?
#
loop_
_entity_poly.entity_id
_entity_poly.type
_entity_poly.pdbx_seq_one_letter_code
_entity_poly.pdbx_strand_id
1 'polypeptide(L)'
;MSRVRPFPDAQNTVLMIRYAGNALNDFSELDARAKRTLFHRLVRLHRSGVQHNDLEPRNVVIAAKSSASSASGPVIIDFDRAELDHDCPGPSCEELLQVAKDLGLDIGVEMERQVQEEGKTSVYGVVVAFVSAVVFALFRLPHRPHND
;
A
#
# COMPACT_ATOMS: atom_id res chain seq x y z
N MET A 1 -0.68 -19.71 32.27
CA MET A 1 -1.56 -18.65 31.74
C MET A 1 -1.16 -17.32 32.38
N SER A 2 -0.45 -16.47 31.64
CA SER A 2 0.04 -15.19 32.19
C SER A 2 -1.10 -14.17 32.22
N ARG A 3 -1.41 -13.64 33.41
CA ARG A 3 -2.41 -12.58 33.58
C ARG A 3 -1.83 -11.28 33.03
N VAL A 4 -2.39 -10.79 31.93
CA VAL A 4 -2.17 -9.41 31.47
C VAL A 4 -2.76 -8.50 32.55
N ARG A 5 -1.92 -7.68 33.21
CA ARG A 5 -2.43 -6.67 34.14
C ARG A 5 -3.16 -5.60 33.32
N PRO A 6 -4.34 -5.14 33.77
CA PRO A 6 -4.97 -3.98 33.16
C PRO A 6 -4.03 -2.77 33.29
N PHE A 7 -3.94 -1.94 32.25
CA PHE A 7 -3.20 -0.69 32.27
C PHE A 7 -3.81 0.21 33.36
N PRO A 8 -3.08 0.53 34.44
CA PRO A 8 -3.57 1.45 35.45
C PRO A 8 -3.53 2.87 34.87
N ASP A 9 -4.60 3.61 35.12
CA ASP A 9 -4.86 5.00 34.74
C ASP A 9 -5.38 5.25 33.31
N ALA A 10 -6.61 5.74 33.24
CA ALA A 10 -7.34 6.14 32.04
C ALA A 10 -6.79 7.41 31.35
N GLN A 11 -5.50 7.75 31.56
CA GLN A 11 -4.82 8.89 30.94
C GLN A 11 -3.88 8.51 29.80
N ASN A 12 -3.67 7.22 29.54
CA ASN A 12 -2.80 6.75 28.48
C ASN A 12 -3.61 6.14 27.33
N THR A 13 -3.62 6.82 26.18
CA THR A 13 -4.13 6.24 24.94
C THR A 13 -3.11 5.27 24.37
N VAL A 14 -3.50 4.01 24.17
CA VAL A 14 -2.65 2.98 23.58
C VAL A 14 -3.23 2.57 22.23
N LEU A 15 -2.43 2.71 21.18
CA LEU A 15 -2.73 2.18 19.85
C LEU A 15 -2.00 0.86 19.66
N MET A 16 -2.75 -0.23 19.47
CA MET A 16 -2.18 -1.55 19.15
C MET A 16 -2.37 -1.84 17.67
N ILE A 17 -1.25 -2.01 16.96
CA ILE A 17 -1.22 -2.38 15.54
C ILE A 17 -0.43 -3.67 15.33
N ARG A 18 -0.68 -4.36 14.21
CA ARG A 18 0.09 -5.54 13.82
C ARG A 18 1.55 -5.15 13.61
N TYR A 19 2.47 -5.93 14.14
CA TYR A 19 3.90 -5.78 13.86
C TYR A 19 4.17 -5.94 12.35
N ALA A 20 4.69 -4.88 11.73
CA ALA A 20 4.94 -4.79 10.30
C ALA A 20 6.43 -4.88 9.93
N GLY A 21 7.31 -5.02 10.92
CA GLY A 21 8.76 -5.17 10.73
C GLY A 21 9.57 -4.16 11.53
N ASN A 22 10.81 -3.93 11.10
CA ASN A 22 11.72 -2.97 11.72
C ASN A 22 11.73 -1.66 10.91
N ALA A 23 11.87 -0.54 11.61
CA ALA A 23 12.06 0.76 11.00
C ALA A 23 13.38 0.82 10.21
N LEU A 24 13.41 1.61 9.14
CA LEU A 24 14.65 1.89 8.42
C LEU A 24 15.51 2.88 9.21
N ASN A 25 16.83 2.75 9.10
CA ASN A 25 17.73 3.82 9.53
C ASN A 25 17.95 4.83 8.39
N ASP A 26 17.99 4.33 7.16
CA ASP A 26 18.24 5.14 5.97
C ASP A 26 17.51 4.58 4.73
N PHE A 27 17.08 5.45 3.81
CA PHE A 27 16.41 5.01 2.58
C PHE A 27 17.32 4.24 1.59
N SER A 28 18.64 4.35 1.73
CA SER A 28 19.62 3.56 0.96
C SER A 28 19.56 2.06 1.26
N GLU A 29 18.94 1.65 2.39
CA GLU A 29 18.67 0.24 2.70
C GLU A 29 17.65 -0.40 1.74
N LEU A 30 16.85 0.42 1.06
CA LEU A 30 15.84 -0.04 0.11
C LEU A 30 16.44 -0.24 -1.29
N ASP A 31 16.11 -1.39 -1.89
CA ASP A 31 16.37 -1.60 -3.32
C ASP A 31 15.47 -0.72 -4.20
N ALA A 32 15.82 -0.59 -5.48
CA ALA A 32 15.10 0.27 -6.42
C ALA A 32 13.61 -0.11 -6.59
N ARG A 33 13.22 -1.36 -6.33
CA ARG A 33 11.82 -1.78 -6.39
C ARG A 33 11.08 -1.35 -5.12
N ALA A 34 11.69 -1.51 -3.97
CA ALA A 34 11.13 -1.13 -2.69
C ALA A 34 10.98 0.39 -2.58
N LYS A 35 11.96 1.17 -3.04
CA LYS A 35 11.88 2.64 -3.12
C LYS A 35 10.67 3.11 -3.95
N ARG A 36 10.49 2.55 -5.14
CA ARG A 36 9.30 2.85 -5.98
C ARG A 36 8.00 2.43 -5.31
N THR A 37 7.99 1.27 -4.66
CA THR A 37 6.82 0.79 -3.93
C THR A 37 6.44 1.73 -2.78
N LEU A 38 7.42 2.24 -2.03
CA LEU A 38 7.21 3.24 -0.98
C LEU A 38 6.62 4.52 -1.57
N PHE A 39 7.23 5.04 -2.63
CA PHE A 39 6.77 6.25 -3.30
C PHE A 39 5.33 6.11 -3.82
N HIS A 40 4.99 5.02 -4.51
CA HIS A 40 3.63 4.78 -4.99
C HIS A 40 2.62 4.66 -3.83
N ARG A 41 3.02 4.10 -2.68
CA ARG A 41 2.15 4.05 -1.49
C ARG A 41 1.89 5.46 -0.94
N LEU A 42 2.91 6.31 -0.89
CA LEU A 42 2.74 7.71 -0.51
C LEU A 42 1.82 8.44 -1.50
N VAL A 43 2.03 8.30 -2.81
CA VAL A 43 1.14 8.93 -3.80
C VAL A 43 -0.33 8.47 -3.63
N ARG A 44 -0.57 7.19 -3.30
CA ARG A 44 -1.93 6.70 -2.98
C ARG A 44 -2.51 7.36 -1.74
N LEU A 45 -1.69 7.58 -0.71
CA LEU A 45 -2.10 8.29 0.50
C LEU A 45 -2.57 9.71 0.15
N HIS A 46 -1.78 10.44 -0.64
CA HIS A 46 -2.15 11.79 -1.09
C HIS A 46 -3.43 11.81 -1.94
N ARG A 47 -3.62 10.83 -2.83
CA ARG A 47 -4.85 10.69 -3.62
C ARG A 47 -6.09 10.39 -2.77
N SER A 48 -5.90 9.86 -1.56
CA SER A 48 -6.99 9.68 -0.60
C SER A 48 -7.27 10.93 0.25
N GLY A 49 -6.61 12.05 -0.04
CA GLY A 49 -6.76 13.31 0.69
C GLY A 49 -5.91 13.36 1.96
N VAL A 50 -4.87 12.52 2.09
CA VAL A 50 -4.02 12.46 3.29
C VAL A 50 -2.58 12.85 2.93
N GLN A 51 -2.07 13.89 3.59
CA GLN A 51 -0.66 14.29 3.55
C GLN A 51 0.02 13.82 4.84
N HIS A 52 1.21 13.22 4.77
CA HIS A 52 1.82 12.59 5.95
C HIS A 52 2.61 13.58 6.81
N ASN A 53 3.32 14.51 6.19
CA ASN A 53 4.11 15.59 6.82
C ASN A 53 5.30 15.16 7.71
N ASP A 54 5.67 13.88 7.72
CA ASP A 54 6.81 13.37 8.49
C ASP A 54 7.36 12.07 7.89
N LEU A 55 7.38 11.94 6.56
CA LEU A 55 7.89 10.71 5.95
C LEU A 55 9.42 10.63 6.00
N GLU A 56 9.93 10.09 7.11
CA GLU A 56 11.35 9.81 7.34
C GLU A 56 11.63 8.30 7.43
N PRO A 57 12.90 7.85 7.34
CA PRO A 57 13.25 6.42 7.44
C PRO A 57 12.67 5.73 8.68
N ARG A 58 12.65 6.40 9.85
CA ARG A 58 12.07 5.86 11.09
C ARG A 58 10.58 5.52 10.99
N ASN A 59 9.86 6.18 10.07
CA ASN A 59 8.42 6.05 9.86
C ASN A 59 8.11 5.10 8.69
N VAL A 60 9.12 4.34 8.23
CA VAL A 60 8.97 3.30 7.23
C VAL A 60 9.48 1.99 7.80
N VAL A 61 8.63 0.96 7.80
CA VAL A 61 8.99 -0.36 8.33
C VAL A 61 9.04 -1.42 7.23
N ILE A 62 9.99 -2.34 7.34
CA ILE A 62 10.17 -3.48 6.43
C ILE A 62 10.16 -4.80 7.21
N ALA A 63 9.45 -5.79 6.68
CA ALA A 63 9.45 -7.13 7.25
C ALA A 63 10.84 -7.78 7.11
N ALA A 64 11.29 -8.47 8.15
CA ALA A 64 12.56 -9.19 8.09
C ALA A 64 12.54 -10.24 6.96
N LYS A 65 13.65 -10.32 6.22
CA LYS A 65 13.84 -11.22 5.05
C LYS A 65 13.62 -12.71 5.36
N SER A 66 13.64 -13.11 6.63
CA SER A 66 13.46 -14.49 7.09
C SER A 66 12.00 -14.93 7.25
N SER A 67 11.03 -14.01 7.17
CA SER A 67 9.62 -14.41 7.12
C SER A 67 9.28 -14.87 5.70
N ALA A 68 8.66 -16.05 5.56
CA ALA A 68 8.30 -16.68 4.28
C ALA A 68 7.34 -15.86 3.39
N SER A 69 7.08 -14.60 3.74
CA SER A 69 6.33 -13.61 2.97
C SER A 69 7.20 -12.38 2.64
N SER A 70 8.34 -12.58 1.97
CA SER A 70 9.19 -11.51 1.40
C SER A 70 8.50 -10.64 0.33
N ALA A 71 7.17 -10.79 0.16
CA ALA A 71 6.33 -10.00 -0.75
C ALA A 71 5.79 -8.70 -0.13
N SER A 72 5.93 -8.52 1.19
CA SER A 72 5.45 -7.33 1.90
C SER A 72 6.44 -6.17 1.74
N GLY A 73 6.25 -5.32 0.71
CA GLY A 73 7.02 -4.09 0.54
C GLY A 73 6.89 -3.08 1.70
N PRO A 74 7.69 -1.99 1.69
CA PRO A 74 7.82 -1.03 2.80
C PRO A 74 6.50 -0.39 3.21
N VAL A 75 6.19 -0.40 4.51
CA VAL A 75 4.94 0.10 5.10
C VAL A 75 5.19 1.45 5.75
N ILE A 76 4.33 2.43 5.46
CA ILE A 76 4.34 3.76 6.08
C ILE A 76 3.59 3.67 7.41
N ILE A 77 4.18 4.20 8.47
CA ILE A 77 3.61 4.26 9.82
C ILE A 77 3.75 5.67 10.38
N ASP A 78 3.18 5.89 11.57
CA ASP A 78 3.24 7.16 12.32
C ASP A 78 2.54 8.33 11.62
N PHE A 79 1.22 8.42 11.84
CA PHE A 79 0.36 9.44 11.23
C PHE A 79 0.06 10.60 12.20
N ASP A 80 0.96 10.88 13.16
CA ASP A 80 0.76 11.90 14.18
C ASP A 80 0.70 13.33 13.61
N ARG A 81 1.44 13.58 12.51
CA ARG A 81 1.47 14.85 11.77
C ARG A 81 0.62 14.84 10.50
N ALA A 82 -0.10 13.76 10.25
CA ALA A 82 -0.87 13.63 9.04
C ALA A 82 -2.01 14.66 9.00
N GLU A 83 -2.19 15.29 7.84
CA GLU A 83 -3.29 16.20 7.56
C GLU A 83 -4.30 15.52 6.63
N LEU A 84 -5.58 15.73 6.94
CA LEU A 84 -6.70 15.26 6.12
C LEU A 84 -7.17 16.37 5.18
N ASP A 85 -7.99 16.00 4.19
CA ASP A 85 -8.54 16.89 3.17
C ASP A 85 -7.47 17.61 2.33
N HIS A 86 -6.30 16.99 2.17
CA HIS A 86 -5.22 17.48 1.31
C HIS A 86 -5.60 17.37 -0.17
N ASP A 87 -5.74 18.52 -0.84
CA ASP A 87 -5.89 18.58 -2.30
C ASP A 87 -4.51 18.52 -2.97
N CYS A 88 -4.04 17.31 -3.24
CA CYS A 88 -2.69 17.08 -3.74
C CYS A 88 -2.53 17.60 -5.17
N PRO A 89 -1.61 18.55 -5.43
CA PRO A 89 -1.35 19.06 -6.78
C PRO A 89 -0.53 18.07 -7.64
N GLY A 90 -0.27 16.85 -7.13
CA GLY A 90 0.46 15.80 -7.82
C GLY A 90 1.97 16.08 -7.84
N PRO A 91 2.64 16.12 -9.02
CA PRO A 91 4.10 16.22 -9.10
C PRO A 91 4.71 17.47 -8.45
N SER A 92 3.91 18.51 -8.19
CA SER A 92 4.36 19.74 -7.53
C SER A 92 4.11 19.76 -6.02
N CYS A 93 3.62 18.67 -5.42
CA CYS A 93 3.47 18.54 -3.98
C CYS A 93 4.85 18.47 -3.31
N GLU A 94 5.09 19.31 -2.30
CA GLU A 94 6.40 19.45 -1.65
C GLU A 94 6.86 18.14 -0.99
N GLU A 95 5.98 17.46 -0.24
CA GLU A 95 6.30 16.17 0.38
C GLU A 95 6.66 15.11 -0.67
N LEU A 96 5.90 15.02 -1.78
CA LEU A 96 6.22 14.07 -2.85
C LEU A 96 7.55 14.38 -3.52
N LEU A 97 7.84 15.65 -3.79
CA LEU A 97 9.11 16.08 -4.37
C LEU A 97 10.29 15.75 -3.48
N GLN A 98 10.18 16.06 -2.19
CA GLN A 98 11.23 15.81 -1.20
C GLN A 98 11.49 14.30 -1.07
N VAL A 99 10.45 13.50 -0.90
CA VAL A 99 10.59 12.04 -0.79
C VAL A 99 11.13 11.42 -2.08
N ALA A 100 10.68 11.87 -3.26
CA ALA A 100 11.22 11.38 -4.52
C ALA A 100 12.73 11.62 -4.62
N LYS A 101 13.17 12.83 -4.23
CA LYS A 101 14.59 13.19 -4.17
C LYS A 101 15.37 12.32 -3.19
N ASP A 102 14.85 12.10 -1.98
CA ASP A 102 15.51 11.30 -0.95
C ASP A 102 15.61 9.82 -1.34
N LEU A 103 14.65 9.33 -2.11
CA LEU A 103 14.69 7.99 -2.70
C LEU A 103 15.61 7.92 -3.94
N GLY A 104 15.96 9.06 -4.54
CA GLY A 104 16.70 9.13 -5.80
C GLY A 104 15.86 8.72 -7.01
N LEU A 105 14.59 9.12 -7.02
CA LEU A 105 13.60 8.83 -8.07
C LEU A 105 13.29 10.09 -8.89
N ASP A 106 12.90 9.88 -10.14
CA ASP A 106 12.30 10.93 -10.98
C ASP A 106 10.78 10.90 -10.81
N ILE A 107 10.21 11.98 -10.26
CA ILE A 107 8.79 12.06 -9.93
C ILE A 107 7.88 11.94 -11.15
N GLY A 108 8.27 12.51 -12.29
CA GLY A 108 7.48 12.46 -13.52
C GLY A 108 7.35 11.03 -14.02
N VAL A 109 8.49 10.32 -14.06
CA VAL A 109 8.55 8.92 -14.49
C VAL A 109 7.73 8.00 -13.56
N GLU A 110 7.82 8.18 -12.24
CA GLU A 110 7.11 7.30 -11.31
C GLU A 110 5.60 7.58 -11.27
N MET A 111 5.17 8.84 -11.37
CA MET A 111 3.73 9.14 -11.44
C MET A 111 3.08 8.59 -12.71
N GLU A 112 3.76 8.68 -13.86
CA GLU A 112 3.30 8.05 -15.11
C GLU A 112 3.22 6.52 -15.00
N ARG A 113 4.24 5.90 -14.38
CA ARG A 113 4.27 4.44 -14.17
C ARG A 113 3.08 3.99 -13.32
N GLN A 114 2.79 4.72 -12.24
CA GLN A 114 1.68 4.37 -11.36
C GLN A 114 0.33 4.41 -12.07
N VAL A 115 0.09 5.42 -12.91
CA VAL A 115 -1.13 5.50 -13.75
C VAL A 115 -1.24 4.28 -14.67
N GLN A 116 -0.13 3.82 -15.26
CA GLN A 116 -0.13 2.66 -16.13
C GLN A 116 -0.36 1.33 -15.38
N GLU A 117 0.17 1.17 -14.17
CA GLU A 117 -0.03 -0.02 -13.32
C GLU A 117 -1.48 -0.13 -12.82
N GLU A 118 -2.10 0.98 -12.46
CA GLU A 118 -3.51 1.05 -12.05
C GLU A 118 -4.45 0.82 -13.25
N GLY A 119 -4.09 1.35 -14.42
CA GLY A 119 -4.81 1.04 -15.67
C GLY A 119 -4.77 -0.45 -16.02
N LYS A 120 -3.64 -1.14 -15.80
CA LYS A 120 -3.51 -2.59 -16.04
C LYS A 120 -4.38 -3.42 -15.10
N THR A 121 -4.40 -3.10 -13.80
CA THR A 121 -5.23 -3.85 -12.82
C THR A 121 -6.73 -3.71 -13.14
N SER A 122 -7.18 -2.56 -13.63
CA SER A 122 -8.54 -2.38 -14.15
C SER A 122 -8.85 -3.29 -15.34
N VAL A 123 -7.97 -3.34 -16.34
CA VAL A 123 -8.16 -4.20 -17.53
C VAL A 123 -8.17 -5.68 -17.17
N TYR A 124 -7.25 -6.14 -16.32
CA TYR A 124 -7.24 -7.54 -15.86
C TYR A 124 -8.50 -7.90 -15.06
N GLY A 125 -9.03 -6.97 -14.24
CA GLY A 125 -10.30 -7.17 -13.55
C GLY A 125 -11.48 -7.39 -14.50
N VAL A 126 -11.56 -6.59 -15.57
CA VAL A 126 -12.59 -6.74 -16.61
C VAL A 126 -12.45 -8.08 -17.35
N VAL A 127 -11.23 -8.47 -17.73
CA VAL A 127 -10.97 -9.73 -18.46
C VAL A 127 -11.32 -10.94 -17.60
N VAL A 128 -10.92 -10.96 -16.32
CA VAL A 128 -11.22 -12.07 -15.39
C VAL A 128 -12.73 -12.20 -15.15
N ALA A 129 -13.44 -11.08 -14.99
CA ALA A 129 -14.89 -11.09 -14.84
C ALA A 129 -15.60 -11.65 -16.09
N PHE A 130 -15.15 -11.26 -17.29
CA PHE A 130 -15.70 -11.78 -18.55
C PHE A 130 -15.44 -13.27 -18.74
N VAL A 131 -14.22 -13.74 -18.49
CA VAL A 131 -13.88 -15.18 -18.60
C VAL A 131 -14.70 -16.00 -17.61
N SER A 132 -14.87 -15.51 -16.38
CA SER A 132 -15.69 -16.18 -15.36
C SER A 132 -17.16 -16.30 -15.78
N ALA A 133 -17.73 -15.24 -16.37
CA ALA A 133 -19.10 -15.24 -16.87
C ALA A 133 -19.31 -16.21 -18.04
N VAL A 134 -18.35 -16.29 -18.97
CA VAL A 134 -18.41 -17.20 -20.13
C VAL A 134 -18.29 -18.65 -19.69
N VAL A 135 -17.36 -18.97 -18.79
CA VAL A 135 -17.24 -20.32 -18.21
C VAL A 135 -18.55 -20.70 -17.51
N PHE A 136 -19.11 -19.80 -16.70
CA PHE A 136 -20.37 -20.08 -15.99
C PHE A 136 -21.56 -20.31 -16.94
N ALA A 137 -21.61 -19.61 -18.08
CA ALA A 137 -22.64 -19.79 -19.10
C ALA A 137 -22.50 -21.12 -19.86
N LEU A 138 -21.28 -21.55 -20.17
CA LEU A 138 -21.03 -22.82 -20.88
C LEU A 138 -21.29 -24.07 -20.01
N PHE A 139 -21.08 -23.98 -18.69
CA PHE A 139 -21.38 -25.05 -17.75
C PHE A 139 -22.85 -25.11 -17.30
N ARG A 140 -23.70 -24.17 -17.76
CA ARG A 140 -25.15 -24.12 -17.48
C ARG A 140 -26.02 -24.63 -18.62
N LEU A 141 -25.49 -25.46 -19.52
CA LEU A 141 -26.34 -26.13 -20.51
C LEU A 141 -27.23 -27.16 -19.78
N PRO A 142 -28.57 -27.04 -19.87
CA PRO A 142 -29.47 -27.93 -19.16
C PRO A 142 -29.36 -29.34 -19.74
N HIS A 143 -29.14 -30.33 -18.86
CA HIS A 143 -29.36 -31.73 -19.19
C HIS A 143 -30.80 -31.88 -19.70
N ARG A 144 -30.96 -32.27 -20.96
CA ARG A 144 -32.25 -32.68 -21.52
C ARG A 144 -32.80 -33.82 -20.66
N PRO A 145 -33.98 -33.69 -20.03
CA PRO A 145 -34.60 -34.84 -19.40
C PRO A 145 -35.02 -35.83 -20.48
N HIS A 146 -34.65 -37.09 -20.26
CA HIS A 146 -35.15 -38.23 -21.00
C HIS A 146 -36.64 -38.39 -20.66
N ASN A 147 -37.51 -38.32 -21.66
CA ASN A 147 -38.92 -38.66 -21.51
C ASN A 147 -39.06 -40.18 -21.57
N ASP A 148 -39.60 -40.78 -20.51
CA ASP A 148 -40.37 -42.03 -20.53
C ASP A 148 -41.65 -41.83 -19.72
#